data_AF-A0A430G2F1-F1
#
_entry.id   AF-A0A430G2F1-F1
#
_cell.length_a   1.000
_cell.length_b   1.000
_cell.length_c   1.000
_cell.angle_alpha   90.00
_cell.angle_beta   90.00
_cell.angle_gamma   90.00
#
_symmetry.space_group_name_H-M   'P 1'
#
loop_
_entity.id
_entity.type
_entity.pdbx_description
1 polymer ?
#
loop_
_entity_poly.entity_id
_entity_poly.type
_entity_poly.pdbx_seq_one_letter_code
_entity_poly.pdbx_strand_id
1 'polypeptide(L)'
;MTRWYRAYEGTVTDPKLGEAAMIAGTSRSVAVTSWHAIMESACETRDAGRFVTTPRRLAVILAEPLDIAQAIIAAFAEIGLTTGDRIAAWSRRQYESDSSTERSRKHRENKRNGDATLPRRRATPPETEADTESSDATASGAGAPPAPPPPPQPADLRAAVFASGVPLLIAAGQSDPRARSMLGRWRKGFTDGAVLDALAAAQVENPSDPIAWITAALERRNAPKRQTPADRGIRGSRPDPSVDLYRAAIAAEAEEARAAGRGARGG
;
A
#
# COMPACT_ATOMS: atom_id res chain seq x y z
N MET A 1 10.90 20.16 10.08
CA MET A 1 10.89 18.83 10.76
C MET A 1 9.77 18.02 10.14
N THR A 2 10.10 16.96 9.41
CA THR A 2 9.10 16.11 8.75
C THR A 2 8.32 15.37 9.82
N ARG A 3 7.03 15.68 9.96
CA ARG A 3 6.11 14.99 10.86
C ARG A 3 5.44 13.86 10.12
N TRP A 4 5.25 12.75 10.82
CA TRP A 4 4.60 11.56 10.29
C TRP A 4 3.23 11.42 10.96
N TYR A 5 2.23 11.01 10.19
CA TYR A 5 0.95 10.53 10.71
C TYR A 5 0.69 9.13 10.17
N ARG A 6 -0.15 8.34 10.86
CA ARG A 6 -0.44 6.97 10.41
C ARG A 6 -1.47 6.96 9.30
N ALA A 7 -1.09 6.36 8.18
CA ALA A 7 -2.04 5.78 7.23
C ALA A 7 -2.19 4.29 7.57
N TYR A 8 -3.42 3.78 7.59
CA TYR A 8 -3.67 2.37 7.88
C TYR A 8 -3.76 1.56 6.59
N GLU A 9 -3.37 0.30 6.68
CA GLU A 9 -3.71 -0.69 5.67
C GLU A 9 -5.23 -0.65 5.40
N GLY A 10 -5.59 -0.82 4.14
CA GLY A 10 -7.00 -0.79 3.72
C GLY A 10 -7.59 0.61 3.56
N THR A 11 -6.85 1.70 3.80
CA THR A 11 -7.39 3.07 3.59
C THR A 11 -7.88 3.26 2.14
N VAL A 12 -7.13 2.78 1.14
CA VAL A 12 -7.53 2.90 -0.28
C VAL A 12 -8.74 2.02 -0.64
N THR A 13 -8.96 0.95 0.12
CA THR A 13 -10.09 0.03 -0.06
C THR A 13 -11.20 0.24 0.96
N ASP A 14 -11.13 1.30 1.77
CA ASP A 14 -12.09 1.57 2.84
C ASP A 14 -13.47 1.81 2.20
N PRO A 15 -14.49 0.99 2.54
CA PRO A 15 -15.82 1.10 1.94
C PRO A 15 -16.46 2.45 2.23
N LYS A 16 -16.17 3.08 3.38
CA LYS A 16 -16.71 4.40 3.73
C LYS A 16 -16.15 5.51 2.84
N LEU A 17 -14.87 5.41 2.46
CA LEU A 17 -14.28 6.36 1.52
C LEU A 17 -14.79 6.13 0.09
N GLY A 18 -15.07 4.87 -0.27
CA GLY A 18 -15.78 4.54 -1.50
C GLY A 18 -17.20 5.10 -1.55
N GLU A 19 -17.96 4.95 -0.46
CA GLU A 19 -19.32 5.48 -0.31
C GLU A 19 -19.34 7.01 -0.32
N ALA A 20 -18.41 7.66 0.39
CA ALA A 20 -18.28 9.12 0.38
C ALA A 20 -18.01 9.66 -1.03
N ALA A 21 -17.17 8.97 -1.82
CA ALA A 21 -16.93 9.33 -3.21
C ALA A 21 -18.21 9.24 -4.06
N MET A 22 -19.04 8.20 -3.84
CA MET A 22 -20.31 8.06 -4.54
C MET A 22 -21.30 9.16 -4.17
N ILE A 23 -21.46 9.47 -2.87
CA ILE A 23 -22.36 10.53 -2.40
C ILE A 23 -21.93 11.89 -2.97
N ALA A 24 -20.62 12.18 -2.94
CA ALA A 24 -20.07 13.43 -3.43
C ALA A 24 -19.95 13.51 -4.97
N GLY A 25 -20.26 12.44 -5.70
CA GLY A 25 -20.15 12.40 -7.16
C GLY A 25 -18.72 12.58 -7.68
N THR A 26 -17.73 12.09 -6.94
CA THR A 26 -16.30 12.25 -7.25
C THR A 26 -15.56 10.91 -7.28
N SER A 27 -14.29 10.93 -7.63
CA SER A 27 -13.44 9.75 -7.68
C SER A 27 -13.05 9.28 -6.28
N ARG A 28 -12.77 7.97 -6.15
CA ARG A 28 -12.24 7.41 -4.89
C ARG A 28 -10.91 8.04 -4.50
N SER A 29 -10.06 8.40 -5.47
CA SER A 29 -8.79 9.08 -5.20
C SER A 29 -9.01 10.45 -4.54
N VAL A 30 -9.99 11.23 -4.99
CA VAL A 30 -10.34 12.52 -4.36
C VAL A 30 -10.85 12.30 -2.94
N ALA A 31 -11.71 11.30 -2.71
CA ALA A 31 -12.17 10.97 -1.36
C ALA A 31 -11.02 10.55 -0.42
N VAL A 32 -10.15 9.66 -0.87
CA VAL A 32 -8.97 9.21 -0.10
C VAL A 32 -8.03 10.38 0.19
N THR A 33 -7.73 11.21 -0.82
CA THR A 33 -6.83 12.36 -0.65
C THR A 33 -7.45 13.41 0.27
N SER A 34 -8.76 13.62 0.19
CA SER A 34 -9.51 14.51 1.09
C SER A 34 -9.45 14.03 2.54
N TRP A 35 -9.62 12.72 2.74
CA TRP A 35 -9.47 12.11 4.05
C TRP A 35 -8.07 12.33 4.63
N HIS A 36 -7.03 12.15 3.82
CA HIS A 36 -5.64 12.40 4.22
C HIS A 36 -5.37 13.88 4.54
N ALA A 37 -5.92 14.82 3.76
CA ALA A 37 -5.79 16.26 4.03
C ALA A 37 -6.43 16.68 5.36
N ILE A 38 -7.56 16.06 5.73
CA ILE A 38 -8.23 16.30 7.01
C ILE A 38 -7.45 15.66 8.16
N MET A 39 -6.96 14.42 7.99
CA MET A 39 -6.11 13.76 8.99
C MET A 39 -4.79 14.51 9.25
N GLU A 40 -4.16 15.02 8.20
CA GLU A 40 -2.95 15.83 8.30
C GLU A 40 -3.22 17.11 9.10
N SER A 41 -4.31 17.82 8.79
CA SER A 41 -4.73 19.00 9.55
C SER A 41 -5.04 18.70 11.01
N ALA A 42 -5.65 17.56 11.31
CA ALA A 42 -5.90 17.15 12.69
C ALA A 42 -4.61 16.85 13.46
N CYS A 43 -3.65 16.19 12.81
CA CYS A 43 -2.32 15.94 13.38
C CYS A 43 -1.55 17.25 13.64
N GLU A 44 -1.72 18.24 12.76
CA GLU A 44 -1.12 19.56 12.94
C GLU A 44 -1.75 20.34 14.10
N THR A 45 -3.08 20.27 14.24
CA THR A 45 -3.86 21.02 15.25
C THR A 45 -3.63 20.51 16.67
N ARG A 46 -3.38 19.21 16.86
CA ARG A 46 -3.09 18.58 18.17
C ARG A 46 -4.19 18.76 19.23
N ASP A 47 -5.44 18.71 18.80
CA ASP A 47 -6.61 18.80 19.68
C ASP A 47 -7.55 17.61 19.42
N ALA A 48 -7.14 16.41 19.86
CA ALA A 48 -7.97 15.19 19.85
C ALA A 48 -8.80 14.99 18.56
N GLY A 49 -8.15 15.07 17.40
CA GLY A 49 -8.77 14.84 16.09
C GLY A 49 -9.51 16.03 15.51
N ARG A 50 -9.46 17.20 16.14
CA ARG A 50 -9.97 18.45 15.58
C ARG A 50 -9.15 18.85 14.35
N PHE A 51 -9.80 19.04 13.22
CA PHE A 51 -9.19 19.53 11.99
C PHE A 51 -9.66 20.95 11.68
N VAL A 52 -8.83 21.70 10.96
CA VAL A 52 -9.10 23.10 10.56
C VAL A 52 -9.24 23.23 9.04
N THR A 53 -8.91 22.18 8.27
CA THR A 53 -9.11 22.13 6.82
C THR A 53 -10.58 22.39 6.47
N THR A 54 -10.83 23.53 5.84
CA THR A 54 -12.15 23.93 5.33
C THR A 54 -12.35 23.40 3.90
N PRO A 55 -13.58 23.36 3.38
CA PRO A 55 -13.84 23.01 1.98
C PRO A 55 -13.04 23.87 0.99
N ARG A 56 -12.89 25.17 1.25
CA ARG A 56 -12.09 26.07 0.39
C ARG A 56 -10.62 25.69 0.39
N ARG A 57 -10.06 25.35 1.56
CA ARG A 57 -8.66 24.91 1.65
C ARG A 57 -8.47 23.57 0.95
N LEU A 58 -9.42 22.66 1.11
CA LEU A 58 -9.39 21.36 0.45
C LEU A 58 -9.43 21.48 -1.07
N ALA A 59 -10.31 22.34 -1.62
CA ALA A 59 -10.39 22.64 -3.04
C ALA A 59 -9.04 23.11 -3.61
N VAL A 60 -8.34 24.00 -2.91
CA VAL A 60 -7.02 24.48 -3.32
C VAL A 60 -5.96 23.39 -3.25
N ILE A 61 -5.94 22.56 -2.19
CA ILE A 61 -4.92 21.50 -2.02
C ILE A 61 -5.06 20.44 -3.13
N LEU A 62 -6.29 20.04 -3.44
CA LEU A 62 -6.55 18.96 -4.39
C LEU A 62 -6.72 19.45 -5.84
N ALA A 63 -6.76 20.76 -6.07
CA ALA A 63 -7.14 21.38 -7.33
C ALA A 63 -8.52 20.92 -7.83
N GLU A 64 -9.47 20.76 -6.90
CA GLU A 64 -10.84 20.34 -7.16
C GLU A 64 -11.83 21.52 -7.07
N PRO A 65 -12.96 21.46 -7.78
CA PRO A 65 -14.04 22.43 -7.63
C PRO A 65 -14.53 22.55 -6.17
N LEU A 66 -14.94 23.76 -5.76
CA LEU A 66 -15.35 24.03 -4.39
C LEU A 66 -16.59 23.23 -3.97
N ASP A 67 -17.53 23.01 -4.89
CA ASP A 67 -18.72 22.20 -4.69
C ASP A 67 -18.38 20.73 -4.41
N ILE A 68 -17.39 20.16 -5.10
CA ILE A 68 -16.87 18.81 -4.82
C ILE A 68 -16.23 18.76 -3.41
N ALA A 69 -15.42 19.76 -3.06
CA ALA A 69 -14.81 19.83 -1.73
C ALA A 69 -15.84 20.00 -0.60
N GLN A 70 -16.94 20.72 -0.85
CA GLN A 70 -18.07 20.83 0.08
C GLN A 70 -18.82 19.50 0.19
N ALA A 71 -19.13 18.87 -0.94
CA ALA A 71 -19.85 17.61 -1.00
C ALA A 71 -19.10 16.48 -0.29
N ILE A 72 -17.77 16.37 -0.47
CA ILE A 72 -17.00 15.31 0.18
C ILE A 72 -16.90 15.49 1.70
N ILE A 73 -16.76 16.72 2.20
CA ILE A 73 -16.77 16.99 3.65
C ILE A 73 -18.15 16.71 4.25
N ALA A 74 -19.23 17.05 3.54
CA ALA A 74 -20.59 16.70 3.94
C ALA A 74 -20.81 15.18 3.99
N ALA A 75 -20.34 14.46 2.97
CA ALA A 75 -20.43 13.00 2.91
C ALA A 75 -19.65 12.32 4.06
N PHE A 76 -18.48 12.84 4.45
CA PHE A 76 -17.77 12.34 5.63
C PHE A 76 -18.55 12.52 6.93
N ALA A 77 -19.28 13.62 7.08
CA ALA A 77 -20.15 13.83 8.24
C ALA A 77 -21.35 12.87 8.20
N GLU A 78 -21.98 12.71 7.04
CA GLU A 78 -23.12 11.81 6.83
C GLU A 78 -22.80 10.35 7.15
N ILE A 79 -21.65 9.84 6.69
CA ILE A 79 -21.19 8.46 6.91
C ILE A 79 -20.56 8.26 8.31
N GLY A 80 -20.44 9.34 9.09
CA GLY A 80 -19.88 9.33 10.45
C GLY A 80 -18.37 9.11 10.49
N LEU A 81 -17.64 9.54 9.45
CA LEU A 81 -16.18 9.65 9.48
C LEU A 81 -15.73 10.91 10.25
N THR A 82 -16.55 11.95 10.25
CA THR A 82 -16.36 13.17 11.03
C THR A 82 -17.63 13.49 11.83
N THR A 83 -17.45 14.28 12.89
CA THR A 83 -18.54 14.85 13.69
C THR A 83 -18.20 16.32 13.94
N GLY A 84 -18.88 17.21 13.22
CA GLY A 84 -18.51 18.63 13.17
C GLY A 84 -17.08 18.79 12.65
N ASP A 85 -16.22 19.45 13.43
CA ASP A 85 -14.81 19.70 13.12
C ASP A 85 -13.85 18.63 13.67
N ARG A 86 -14.36 17.46 14.07
CA ARG A 86 -13.56 16.36 14.64
C ARG A 86 -13.64 15.08 13.83
N ILE A 87 -12.52 14.36 13.75
CA ILE A 87 -12.46 13.01 13.18
C ILE A 87 -13.03 11.99 14.18
N ALA A 88 -13.94 11.13 13.69
CA ALA A 88 -14.51 10.05 14.50
C ALA A 88 -13.45 9.00 14.86
N ALA A 89 -13.53 8.50 16.10
CA ALA A 89 -12.63 7.50 16.66
C ALA A 89 -11.13 7.87 16.56
N TRP A 90 -10.80 9.16 16.73
CA TRP A 90 -9.43 9.69 16.61
C TRP A 90 -8.38 8.87 17.37
N SER A 91 -8.60 8.56 18.65
CA SER A 91 -7.62 7.83 19.47
C SER A 91 -7.30 6.42 18.96
N ARG A 92 -8.18 5.81 18.15
CA ARG A 92 -7.92 4.53 17.47
C ARG A 92 -7.13 4.70 16.17
N ARG A 93 -7.19 5.90 15.59
CA ARG A 93 -6.54 6.26 14.32
C ARG A 93 -5.19 6.94 14.52
N GLN A 94 -4.99 7.68 15.59
CA GLN A 94 -3.70 8.30 15.88
C GLN A 94 -3.41 8.15 17.37
N TYR A 95 -2.34 7.43 17.70
CA TYR A 95 -1.90 7.25 19.08
C TYR A 95 -1.13 8.49 19.55
N GLU A 96 -1.46 8.98 20.74
CA GLU A 96 -0.78 10.14 21.33
C GLU A 96 0.74 9.94 21.48
N SER A 97 1.17 8.68 21.67
CA SER A 97 2.59 8.30 21.74
C SER A 97 3.36 8.60 20.44
N ASP A 98 2.68 8.71 19.30
CA ASP A 98 3.31 9.00 18.00
C ASP A 98 3.67 10.47 17.80
N SER A 99 3.32 11.33 18.77
CA SER A 99 4.00 12.60 18.94
C SER A 99 5.45 12.37 19.42
N SER A 100 6.36 12.14 18.47
CA SER A 100 7.78 11.78 18.66
C SER A 100 8.61 12.78 19.51
N THR A 101 8.03 13.87 19.97
CA THR A 101 8.71 14.89 20.78
C THR A 101 9.01 14.40 22.20
N GLU A 102 8.11 13.62 22.82
CA GLU A 102 8.24 13.26 24.23
C GLU A 102 9.02 11.95 24.45
N ARG A 103 8.78 10.92 23.61
CA ARG A 103 9.58 9.68 23.62
C ARG A 103 11.05 9.94 23.34
N SER A 104 11.35 10.78 22.34
CA SER A 104 12.73 11.16 22.00
C SER A 104 13.37 12.03 23.09
N ARG A 105 12.60 12.92 23.73
CA ARG A 105 13.09 13.73 24.85
C ARG A 105 13.43 12.86 26.06
N LYS A 106 12.53 11.96 26.47
CA LYS A 106 12.77 11.01 27.57
C LYS A 106 13.94 10.05 27.28
N HIS A 107 14.08 9.57 26.05
CA HIS A 107 15.24 8.73 25.68
C HIS A 107 16.57 9.52 25.75
N ARG A 108 16.59 10.77 25.29
CA ARG A 108 17.78 11.64 25.38
C ARG A 108 18.08 12.06 26.82
N GLU A 109 17.06 12.30 27.62
CA GLU A 109 17.17 12.63 29.04
C GLU A 109 17.72 11.45 29.84
N ASN A 110 17.20 10.23 29.60
CA ASN A 110 17.73 9.02 30.20
C ASN A 110 19.19 8.74 29.77
N LYS A 111 19.57 9.05 28.51
CA LYS A 111 20.96 8.95 28.06
C LYS A 111 21.88 10.02 28.68
N ARG A 112 21.39 11.23 28.95
CA ARG A 112 22.16 12.28 29.63
C ARG A 112 22.39 11.97 31.10
N ASN A 113 21.44 11.33 31.77
CA ASN A 113 21.57 10.97 33.18
C ASN A 113 22.34 9.65 33.40
N GLY A 114 22.45 8.78 32.39
CA GLY A 114 23.20 7.52 32.48
C GLY A 114 24.72 7.65 32.38
N ASP A 115 25.25 8.79 31.95
CA ASP A 115 26.68 9.03 31.72
C ASP A 115 27.39 9.69 32.92
N ALA A 116 26.65 10.07 33.97
CA ALA A 116 27.18 10.81 35.11
C ALA A 116 27.59 9.94 36.31
N THR A 117 27.74 8.62 36.17
CA THR A 117 28.11 7.78 37.33
C THR A 117 28.97 6.58 36.97
N LEU A 118 30.26 6.81 36.77
CA LEU A 118 31.36 5.90 37.19
C LEU A 118 32.59 6.79 37.47
N PRO A 119 33.53 6.44 38.39
CA PRO A 119 33.89 5.08 38.78
C PRO A 119 34.26 4.87 40.28
N ARG A 120 34.24 3.62 40.76
CA ARG A 120 35.25 3.20 41.75
C ARG A 120 35.69 1.74 41.61
N ARG A 121 37.01 1.64 41.52
CA ARG A 121 37.93 0.53 41.27
C ARG A 121 38.17 -0.33 42.52
N ARG A 122 38.32 -1.66 42.34
CA ARG A 122 39.37 -2.57 42.89
C ARG A 122 38.99 -4.02 42.52
N ALA A 123 39.86 -4.99 42.21
CA ALA A 123 41.23 -5.07 41.73
C ALA A 123 41.52 -6.58 41.46
N THR A 124 41.69 -6.96 40.18
CA THR A 124 42.66 -7.94 39.57
C THR A 124 42.77 -9.43 40.02
N PRO A 125 43.36 -10.33 39.17
CA PRO A 125 42.96 -11.73 38.87
C PRO A 125 44.11 -12.74 39.23
N PRO A 126 44.31 -13.99 38.68
CA PRO A 126 44.52 -14.31 37.24
C PRO A 126 44.06 -15.71 36.70
N GLU A 127 44.03 -15.79 35.36
CA GLU A 127 44.42 -16.87 34.42
C GLU A 127 44.00 -18.33 34.61
N THR A 128 43.41 -18.93 33.57
CA THR A 128 43.85 -20.22 32.99
C THR A 128 43.27 -20.36 31.57
N GLU A 129 44.18 -20.51 30.60
CA GLU A 129 43.91 -20.91 29.22
C GLU A 129 43.60 -22.41 29.13
N ALA A 130 42.71 -22.82 28.23
CA ALA A 130 42.73 -24.15 27.64
C ALA A 130 41.91 -24.17 26.35
N ASP A 131 42.62 -24.19 25.22
CA ASP A 131 42.18 -24.74 23.95
C ASP A 131 41.61 -26.15 24.11
N THR A 132 40.53 -26.48 23.41
CA THR A 132 40.32 -27.80 22.80
C THR A 132 39.23 -27.68 21.72
N GLU A 133 39.65 -27.75 20.45
CA GLU A 133 38.81 -28.22 19.34
C GLU A 133 38.41 -29.68 19.59
N SER A 134 37.13 -30.03 19.48
CA SER A 134 36.76 -31.37 19.00
C SER A 134 35.31 -31.48 18.55
N SER A 135 35.18 -31.89 17.29
CA SER A 135 34.18 -32.75 16.63
C SER A 135 32.74 -32.90 17.18
N ASP A 136 31.82 -32.49 16.30
CA ASP A 136 30.67 -33.23 15.76
C ASP A 136 30.15 -34.47 16.53
N ALA A 137 28.91 -34.38 17.03
CA ALA A 137 27.86 -35.39 16.82
C ALA A 137 26.52 -34.99 17.48
N THR A 138 25.46 -35.19 16.71
CA THR A 138 24.03 -35.20 17.05
C THR A 138 23.63 -36.00 18.30
N ALA A 139 22.74 -35.44 19.14
CA ALA A 139 21.60 -36.17 19.74
C ALA A 139 20.58 -35.21 20.39
N SER A 140 19.32 -35.64 20.34
CA SER A 140 18.09 -34.92 20.66
C SER A 140 17.91 -34.57 22.15
N GLY A 141 17.31 -33.40 22.41
CA GLY A 141 16.82 -32.99 23.73
C GLY A 141 15.54 -32.17 23.59
N ALA A 142 14.40 -32.80 23.85
CA ALA A 142 13.08 -32.19 23.89
C ALA A 142 12.96 -31.19 25.06
N GLY A 143 12.23 -30.08 24.83
CA GLY A 143 11.67 -29.25 25.92
C GLY A 143 12.06 -27.76 25.93
N ALA A 144 11.96 -27.05 24.81
CA ALA A 144 11.94 -25.59 24.79
C ALA A 144 10.54 -25.08 24.39
N PRO A 145 9.95 -24.09 25.11
CA PRO A 145 8.66 -23.49 24.74
C PRO A 145 8.73 -22.86 23.34
N PRO A 146 7.64 -22.85 22.55
CA PRO A 146 7.67 -22.38 21.18
C PRO A 146 8.13 -20.92 21.13
N ALA A 147 9.22 -20.68 20.40
CA ALA A 147 9.70 -19.33 20.14
C ALA A 147 8.57 -18.51 19.47
N PRO A 148 8.42 -17.22 19.81
CA PRO A 148 7.44 -16.37 19.17
C PRO A 148 7.65 -16.35 17.65
N PRO A 149 6.57 -16.34 16.85
CA PRO A 149 6.69 -16.39 15.40
C PRO A 149 7.58 -15.25 14.90
N PRO A 150 8.51 -15.52 13.96
CA PRO A 150 9.35 -14.48 13.41
C PRO A 150 8.47 -13.37 12.80
N PRO A 151 8.90 -12.09 12.88
CA PRO A 151 8.19 -10.98 12.27
C PRO A 151 7.91 -11.30 10.80
N PRO A 152 6.72 -10.95 10.25
CA PRO A 152 6.36 -11.25 8.87
C PRO A 152 7.42 -10.62 7.97
N GLN A 153 8.27 -11.46 7.39
CA GLN A 153 9.24 -11.01 6.40
C GLN A 153 8.46 -10.49 5.19
N PRO A 154 8.94 -9.45 4.47
CA PRO A 154 8.30 -9.02 3.24
C PRO A 154 8.16 -10.25 2.34
N ALA A 155 6.91 -10.60 2.00
CA ALA A 155 6.63 -11.82 1.27
C ALA A 155 7.39 -11.78 -0.06
N ASP A 156 8.36 -12.68 -0.21
CA ASP A 156 9.04 -12.87 -1.48
C ASP A 156 8.04 -13.52 -2.44
N LEU A 157 7.32 -12.67 -3.20
CA LEU A 157 6.29 -13.09 -4.14
C LEU A 157 6.83 -14.06 -5.19
N ARG A 158 8.12 -13.92 -5.55
CA ARG A 158 8.80 -14.88 -6.42
C ARG A 158 8.89 -16.23 -5.74
N ALA A 159 9.38 -16.28 -4.50
CA ALA A 159 9.45 -17.53 -3.75
C ALA A 159 8.06 -18.15 -3.58
N ALA A 160 7.03 -17.35 -3.34
CA ALA A 160 5.65 -17.80 -3.23
C ALA A 160 5.12 -18.42 -4.54
N VAL A 161 5.42 -17.84 -5.71
CA VAL A 161 5.03 -18.42 -7.01
C VAL A 161 5.63 -19.80 -7.21
N PHE A 162 6.91 -20.00 -6.89
CA PHE A 162 7.55 -21.30 -7.04
C PHE A 162 7.10 -22.30 -5.97
N ALA A 163 6.93 -21.85 -4.72
CA ALA A 163 6.46 -22.69 -3.63
C ALA A 163 5.03 -23.22 -3.86
N SER A 164 4.14 -22.40 -4.43
CA SER A 164 2.76 -22.79 -4.74
C SER A 164 2.62 -23.52 -6.09
N GLY A 165 3.34 -23.07 -7.12
CA GLY A 165 3.15 -23.56 -8.48
C GLY A 165 3.87 -24.87 -8.80
N VAL A 166 5.04 -25.13 -8.20
CA VAL A 166 5.80 -26.37 -8.50
C VAL A 166 5.04 -27.62 -8.03
N PRO A 167 4.53 -27.70 -6.78
CA PRO A 167 3.76 -28.86 -6.34
C PRO A 167 2.50 -29.09 -7.16
N LEU A 168 1.79 -28.00 -7.52
CA LEU A 168 0.56 -28.06 -8.33
C LEU A 168 0.81 -28.70 -9.70
N LEU A 169 1.85 -28.24 -10.41
CA LEU A 169 2.16 -28.75 -11.74
C LEU A 169 2.73 -30.18 -11.70
N ILE A 170 3.48 -30.53 -10.66
CA ILE A 170 3.97 -31.91 -10.46
C ILE A 170 2.79 -32.85 -10.16
N ALA A 171 1.84 -32.45 -9.32
CA ALA A 171 0.63 -33.22 -9.05
C ALA A 171 -0.20 -33.45 -10.33
N ALA A 172 -0.14 -32.50 -11.27
CA ALA A 172 -0.74 -32.61 -12.61
C ALA A 172 0.11 -33.37 -13.64
N GLY A 173 1.15 -34.10 -13.19
CA GLY A 173 1.96 -34.97 -14.04
C GLY A 173 3.08 -34.27 -14.82
N GLN A 174 3.41 -33.01 -14.51
CA GLN A 174 4.54 -32.31 -15.14
C GLN A 174 5.85 -32.65 -14.43
N SER A 175 6.94 -32.74 -15.19
CA SER A 175 8.26 -32.85 -14.58
C SER A 175 8.65 -31.54 -13.88
N ASP A 176 9.37 -31.67 -12.76
CA ASP A 176 9.83 -30.54 -11.97
C ASP A 176 10.59 -29.47 -12.80
N PRO A 177 11.52 -29.83 -13.71
CA PRO A 177 12.19 -28.84 -14.57
C PRO A 177 11.22 -28.10 -15.49
N ARG A 178 10.21 -28.79 -16.03
CA ARG A 178 9.19 -28.21 -16.91
C ARG A 178 8.27 -27.27 -16.14
N ALA A 179 7.88 -27.65 -14.92
CA ALA A 179 7.07 -26.81 -14.03
C ALA A 179 7.78 -25.49 -13.71
N ARG A 180 9.06 -25.54 -13.29
CA ARG A 180 9.86 -24.34 -13.00
C ARG A 180 10.07 -23.45 -14.22
N SER A 181 10.33 -24.05 -15.39
CA SER A 181 10.47 -23.32 -16.65
C SER A 181 9.18 -22.58 -17.04
N MET A 182 8.02 -23.22 -16.87
CA MET A 182 6.72 -22.60 -17.18
C MET A 182 6.40 -21.45 -16.22
N LEU A 183 6.61 -21.63 -14.91
CA LEU A 183 6.45 -20.57 -13.92
C LEU A 183 7.37 -19.38 -14.20
N GLY A 184 8.63 -19.64 -14.57
CA GLY A 184 9.57 -18.60 -14.99
C GLY A 184 9.10 -17.83 -16.23
N ARG A 185 8.44 -18.50 -17.18
CA ARG A 185 7.85 -17.86 -18.36
C ARG A 185 6.67 -16.97 -17.99
N TRP A 186 5.73 -17.45 -17.19
CA TRP A 186 4.58 -16.64 -16.77
C TRP A 186 5.01 -15.41 -15.97
N ARG A 187 5.99 -15.52 -15.07
CA ARG A 187 6.54 -14.37 -14.32
C ARG A 187 7.23 -13.32 -15.20
N LYS A 188 7.73 -13.70 -16.38
CA LYS A 188 8.32 -12.74 -17.33
C LYS A 188 7.24 -11.98 -18.12
N GLY A 189 6.12 -12.64 -18.40
CA GLY A 189 5.01 -12.05 -19.16
C GLY A 189 3.95 -11.35 -18.31
N PHE A 190 3.87 -11.68 -17.02
CA PHE A 190 2.82 -11.24 -16.10
C PHE A 190 3.43 -10.89 -14.73
N THR A 191 2.72 -10.05 -13.95
CA THR A 191 3.16 -9.72 -12.59
C THR A 191 3.10 -10.94 -11.67
N ASP A 192 3.99 -11.02 -10.68
CA ASP A 192 4.04 -12.13 -9.73
C ASP A 192 2.69 -12.32 -8.99
N GLY A 193 1.99 -11.23 -8.69
CA GLY A 193 0.64 -11.26 -8.11
C GLY A 193 -0.41 -11.88 -9.05
N ALA A 194 -0.40 -11.52 -10.34
CA ALA A 194 -1.32 -12.11 -11.31
C ALA A 194 -1.11 -13.62 -11.48
N VAL A 195 0.15 -14.07 -11.43
CA VAL A 195 0.52 -15.49 -11.47
C VAL A 195 0.05 -16.21 -10.20
N LEU A 196 0.23 -15.63 -9.01
CA LEU A 196 -0.28 -16.19 -7.75
C LEU A 196 -1.80 -16.33 -7.76
N ASP A 197 -2.52 -15.31 -8.21
CA ASP A 197 -3.98 -15.36 -8.28
C ASP A 197 -4.46 -16.40 -9.30
N ALA A 198 -3.74 -16.60 -10.41
CA ALA A 198 -4.08 -17.61 -11.40
C ALA A 198 -3.78 -19.04 -10.88
N LEU A 199 -2.69 -19.21 -10.12
CA LEU A 199 -2.37 -20.46 -9.45
C LEU A 199 -3.42 -20.81 -8.39
N ALA A 200 -3.81 -19.85 -7.56
CA ALA A 200 -4.87 -20.05 -6.56
C ALA A 200 -6.20 -20.44 -7.22
N ALA A 201 -6.57 -19.76 -8.30
CA ALA A 201 -7.79 -20.08 -9.04
C ALA A 201 -7.73 -21.47 -9.70
N ALA A 202 -6.57 -21.89 -10.20
CA ALA A 202 -6.38 -23.24 -10.74
C ALA A 202 -6.46 -24.33 -9.66
N GLN A 203 -6.02 -24.07 -8.43
CA GLN A 203 -6.18 -25.01 -7.31
C GLN A 203 -7.65 -25.23 -6.95
N VAL A 204 -8.46 -24.17 -7.02
CA VAL A 204 -9.90 -24.23 -6.74
C VAL A 204 -10.64 -24.97 -7.85
N GLU A 205 -10.35 -24.64 -9.11
CA GLU A 205 -11.05 -25.22 -10.27
C GLU A 205 -10.57 -26.65 -10.60
N ASN A 206 -9.35 -27.00 -10.19
CA ASN A 206 -8.66 -28.27 -10.45
C ASN A 206 -8.80 -28.76 -11.91
N PRO A 207 -8.36 -27.95 -12.91
CA PRO A 207 -8.54 -28.28 -14.32
C PRO A 207 -7.66 -29.46 -14.76
N SER A 208 -8.16 -30.25 -15.72
CA SER A 208 -7.41 -31.40 -16.28
C SER A 208 -6.09 -31.02 -16.97
N ASP A 209 -6.00 -29.81 -17.54
CA ASP A 209 -4.75 -29.22 -18.04
C ASP A 209 -4.49 -27.87 -17.35
N PRO A 210 -3.75 -27.88 -16.23
CA PRO A 210 -3.45 -26.65 -15.50
C PRO A 210 -2.61 -25.66 -16.28
N ILE A 211 -1.72 -26.10 -17.18
CA ILE A 211 -0.86 -25.19 -17.94
C ILE A 211 -1.70 -24.40 -18.93
N ALA A 212 -2.55 -25.08 -19.71
CA ALA A 212 -3.43 -24.41 -20.67
C ALA A 212 -4.43 -23.50 -19.95
N TRP A 213 -5.00 -23.96 -18.83
CA TRP A 213 -5.96 -23.18 -18.06
C TRP A 213 -5.33 -21.93 -17.45
N ILE A 214 -4.17 -22.04 -16.79
CA ILE A 214 -3.47 -20.90 -16.17
C ILE A 214 -3.03 -19.90 -17.24
N THR A 215 -2.51 -20.38 -18.38
CA THR A 215 -2.12 -19.51 -19.49
C THR A 215 -3.32 -18.72 -20.01
N ALA A 216 -4.45 -19.40 -20.25
CA ALA A 216 -5.69 -18.74 -20.69
C ALA A 216 -6.23 -17.76 -19.63
N ALA A 217 -6.13 -18.08 -18.34
CA ALA A 217 -6.54 -17.20 -17.26
C ALA A 217 -5.69 -15.92 -17.20
N LEU A 218 -4.37 -16.05 -17.35
CA LEU A 218 -3.43 -14.93 -17.38
C LEU A 218 -3.65 -14.05 -18.62
N GLU A 219 -3.84 -14.66 -19.80
CA GLU A 219 -4.12 -13.94 -21.03
C GLU A 219 -5.47 -13.19 -20.99
N ARG A 220 -6.53 -13.80 -20.45
CA ARG A 220 -7.83 -13.12 -20.26
C ARG A 220 -7.72 -11.90 -19.35
N ARG A 221 -6.86 -11.96 -18.33
CA ARG A 221 -6.61 -10.86 -17.41
C ARG A 221 -5.74 -9.76 -18.02
N ASN A 222 -4.89 -10.10 -18.97
CA ASN A 222 -4.03 -9.16 -19.70
C ASN A 222 -4.67 -8.63 -21.01
N ALA A 223 -5.78 -9.22 -21.45
CA ALA A 223 -6.49 -8.75 -22.63
C ALA A 223 -7.07 -7.34 -22.39
N PRO A 224 -6.97 -6.42 -23.37
CA PRO A 224 -7.63 -5.12 -23.26
C PRO A 224 -9.13 -5.35 -23.07
N LYS A 225 -9.70 -4.79 -22.00
CA LYS A 225 -11.13 -4.94 -21.69
C LYS A 225 -11.96 -4.60 -22.92
N ARG A 226 -12.57 -5.62 -23.53
CA ARG A 226 -13.55 -5.44 -24.60
C ARG A 226 -14.79 -4.82 -23.96
N GLN A 227 -15.01 -3.53 -24.24
CA GLN A 227 -16.18 -2.80 -23.76
C GLN A 227 -17.44 -3.63 -24.07
N THR A 228 -18.13 -4.07 -23.02
CA THR A 228 -19.37 -4.81 -23.18
C THR A 228 -20.48 -3.85 -23.60
N PRO A 229 -21.48 -4.27 -24.40
CA PRO A 229 -22.61 -3.42 -24.75
C PRO A 229 -23.41 -2.89 -23.54
N ALA A 230 -23.25 -3.51 -22.36
CA ALA A 230 -23.81 -3.03 -21.10
C ALA A 230 -23.19 -1.71 -20.60
N ASP A 231 -21.95 -1.38 -20.98
CA ASP A 231 -21.30 -0.10 -20.65
C ASP A 231 -21.90 1.09 -21.43
N ARG A 232 -22.72 0.86 -22.46
CA ARG A 232 -23.46 1.94 -23.13
C ARG A 232 -24.63 2.47 -22.31
N GLY A 233 -25.09 1.74 -21.30
CA GLY A 233 -26.26 2.10 -20.49
C GLY A 233 -26.00 3.14 -19.40
N ILE A 234 -24.74 3.38 -19.03
CA ILE A 234 -24.38 4.37 -17.99
C ILE A 234 -24.02 5.71 -18.66
N ARG A 235 -24.92 6.25 -19.49
CA ARG A 235 -24.88 7.67 -19.91
C ARG A 235 -25.57 8.55 -18.88
N GLY A 236 -25.10 8.47 -17.64
CA GLY A 236 -25.54 9.33 -16.54
C GLY A 236 -24.41 9.75 -15.60
N SER A 237 -23.27 9.05 -15.62
CA SER A 237 -22.10 9.49 -14.89
C SER A 237 -21.35 10.49 -15.76
N ARG A 238 -21.30 11.75 -15.31
CA ARG A 238 -20.46 12.80 -15.88
C ARG A 238 -19.04 12.23 -16.10
N PRO A 239 -18.44 12.37 -17.29
CA PRO A 239 -17.09 11.88 -17.52
C PRO A 239 -16.14 12.53 -16.51
N ASP A 240 -15.17 11.75 -16.05
CA ASP A 240 -14.16 12.17 -15.07
C ASP A 240 -13.49 13.46 -15.58
N PRO A 241 -13.68 14.61 -14.88
CA PRO A 241 -13.14 15.89 -15.32
C PRO A 241 -11.63 15.84 -15.54
N SER A 242 -10.91 14.99 -14.79
CA SER A 242 -9.46 14.86 -14.91
C SER A 242 -9.01 14.29 -16.26
N VAL A 243 -9.80 13.37 -16.84
CA VAL A 243 -9.50 12.75 -18.14
C VAL A 243 -9.79 13.74 -19.28
N ASP A 244 -10.85 14.53 -19.14
CA ASP A 244 -11.19 15.56 -20.13
C ASP A 244 -10.22 16.74 -20.07
N LEU A 245 -9.78 17.15 -18.87
CA LEU A 245 -8.73 18.15 -18.69
C LEU A 245 -7.38 17.66 -19.23
N TYR A 246 -7.01 16.40 -18.98
CA TYR A 246 -5.79 15.81 -19.53
C TYR A 246 -5.83 15.73 -21.07
N ARG A 247 -6.96 15.31 -21.65
CA ARG A 247 -7.13 15.30 -23.11
C ARG A 247 -7.12 16.70 -23.71
N ALA A 248 -7.71 17.68 -23.05
CA ALA A 248 -7.68 19.08 -23.47
C ALA A 248 -6.26 19.65 -23.41
N ALA A 249 -5.48 19.33 -22.37
CA ALA A 249 -4.08 19.73 -22.25
C ALA A 249 -3.22 19.13 -23.36
N ILE A 250 -3.34 17.82 -23.62
CA ILE A 250 -2.64 17.14 -24.72
C ILE A 250 -3.03 17.72 -26.09
N ALA A 251 -4.30 18.09 -26.28
CA ALA A 251 -4.76 18.72 -27.51
C ALA A 251 -4.18 20.13 -27.70
N ALA A 252 -4.12 20.93 -26.63
CA ALA A 252 -3.53 22.26 -26.64
C ALA A 252 -2.02 22.21 -26.92
N GLU A 253 -1.29 21.31 -26.27
CA GLU A 253 0.15 21.10 -26.52
C GLU A 253 0.41 20.66 -27.98
N ALA A 254 -0.44 19.79 -28.54
CA ALA A 254 -0.34 19.37 -29.93
C ALA A 254 -0.66 20.50 -30.92
N GLU A 255 -1.57 21.41 -30.58
CA GLU A 255 -1.91 22.58 -31.39
C GLU A 255 -0.80 23.64 -31.36
N GLU A 256 -0.24 23.92 -30.19
CA GLU A 256 0.92 24.79 -30.02
C GLU A 256 2.15 24.25 -30.76
N ALA A 257 2.42 22.94 -30.68
CA ALA A 257 3.50 22.31 -31.44
C ALA A 257 3.29 22.41 -32.96
N ARG A 258 2.04 22.31 -33.44
CA ARG A 258 1.69 22.51 -34.86
C ARG A 258 1.80 23.97 -35.29
N ALA A 259 1.48 24.93 -34.42
CA ALA A 259 1.64 26.36 -34.67
C ALA A 259 3.12 26.75 -34.73
N ALA A 260 3.94 26.25 -33.80
CA ALA A 260 5.39 26.45 -33.78
C ALA A 260 6.08 25.85 -35.02
N GLY A 261 5.64 24.67 -35.47
CA GLY A 261 6.16 24.03 -36.68
C GLY A 261 5.82 24.75 -38.00
N ARG A 262 4.77 25.58 -38.03
CA ARG A 262 4.38 26.37 -39.21
C ARG A 262 5.14 27.70 -39.34
N GLY A 263 5.64 28.26 -38.24
CA GLY A 263 6.47 29.47 -38.25
C GLY A 263 7.89 29.27 -38.79
N ALA A 264 8.43 28.05 -38.69
CA ALA A 264 9.82 27.75 -39.06
C ALA A 264 10.05 27.43 -40.55
N ARG A 265 9.00 27.39 -41.39
CA ARG A 265 9.10 27.12 -42.84
C ARG A 265 8.74 28.32 -43.74
N GLY A 266 8.51 29.50 -43.15
CA GLY A 266 8.03 30.69 -43.86
C GLY A 266 8.92 31.92 -43.72
N GLY A 267 10.20 31.76 -43.40
CA GLY A 267 11.21 32.83 -43.35
C GLY A 267 12.35 32.54 -44.31
#